data_AF-A0A920V623-F1
#
_entry.id   AF-A0A920V623-F1
#
_cell.length_a   1.000
_cell.length_b   1.000
_cell.length_c   1.000
_cell.angle_alpha   90.00
_cell.angle_beta   90.00
_cell.angle_gamma   90.00
#
_symmetry.space_group_name_H-M   'P 1'
#
loop_
_entity.id
_entity.type
_entity.pdbx_description
1 polymer ?
#
loop_
_entity_poly.entity_id
_entity_poly.type
_entity_poly.pdbx_seq_one_letter_code
_entity_poly.pdbx_strand_id
1 'polypeptide(L)'
;MHKFVSDKVIESGQEYRTGVIFTTNRRVWEHDKVFLKRLKKSTCIGIDMETSTIFVVGHYNEIARGALLLVSDVPVTPEGLKLKNQIKALLKNGLICIWR
;
A
#
# COMPACT_ATOMS: atom_id res chain seq x y z
N MET A 1 2.98 -0.23 19.61
CA MET A 1 3.71 -0.78 18.44
C MET A 1 3.86 0.24 17.32
N HIS A 2 2.80 0.85 16.79
CA HIS A 2 2.88 1.83 15.68
C HIS A 2 3.89 2.97 15.90
N LYS A 3 3.84 3.66 17.06
CA LYS A 3 4.76 4.77 17.37
C LYS A 3 6.23 4.33 17.38
N PHE A 4 6.53 3.20 18.01
CA PHE A 4 7.89 2.65 18.07
C PHE A 4 8.47 2.37 16.67
N VAL A 5 7.68 1.75 15.78
CA VAL A 5 8.12 1.47 14.40
C VAL A 5 8.30 2.78 13.63
N SER A 6 7.36 3.73 13.77
CA SER A 6 7.48 5.08 13.19
C SER A 6 8.79 5.76 13.59
N ASP A 7 9.09 5.79 14.89
CA ASP A 7 10.27 6.45 15.43
C ASP A 7 11.55 5.82 14.85
N LYS A 8 11.60 4.48 14.75
CA LYS A 8 12.74 3.77 14.13
C LYS A 8 12.90 4.06 12.64
N VAL A 9 11.80 4.19 11.89
CA VAL A 9 11.85 4.54 10.47
C VAL A 9 12.36 5.98 10.29
N ILE A 10 11.89 6.91 11.11
CA ILE A 10 12.35 8.31 11.10
C ILE A 10 13.84 8.40 11.49
N GLU A 11 14.27 7.69 12.54
CA GLU A 11 15.68 7.61 12.95
C GLU A 11 16.59 7.07 11.83
N SER A 12 16.07 6.16 10.99
CA SER A 12 16.80 5.64 9.82
C SER A 12 16.85 6.60 8.62
N GLY A 13 16.28 7.81 8.75
CA GLY A 13 16.22 8.81 7.69
C GLY A 13 15.31 8.43 6.52
N GLN A 14 14.36 7.51 6.73
CA GLN A 14 13.43 7.06 5.70
C GLN A 14 12.06 7.74 5.86
N GLU A 15 11.45 8.08 4.73
CA GLU A 15 10.08 8.58 4.68
C GLU A 15 9.09 7.41 4.66
N TYR A 16 7.99 7.52 5.40
CA TYR A 16 6.90 6.56 5.36
C TYR A 16 5.54 7.25 5.29
N ARG A 17 4.51 6.46 4.99
CA ARG A 17 3.11 6.91 4.97
C ARG A 17 2.23 5.95 5.74
N THR A 18 1.26 6.51 6.45
CA THR A 18 0.20 5.75 7.12
C THR A 18 -1.09 5.90 6.32
N GLY A 19 -1.80 4.79 6.10
CA GLY A 19 -3.09 4.79 5.44
C GLY A 19 -3.65 3.38 5.33
N VAL A 20 -4.80 3.27 4.65
CA VAL A 20 -5.51 2.00 4.48
C VAL A 20 -5.00 1.29 3.22
N ILE A 21 -4.80 -0.03 3.34
CA ILE A 21 -4.43 -0.90 2.23
C ILE A 21 -5.65 -1.70 1.81
N PHE A 22 -5.91 -1.74 0.51
CA PHE A 22 -6.97 -2.57 -0.06
C PHE A 22 -6.39 -3.93 -0.43
N THR A 23 -6.88 -4.99 0.19
CA THR A 23 -6.43 -6.35 -0.11
C THR A 23 -7.35 -7.00 -1.15
N THR A 24 -6.79 -7.57 -2.21
CA THR A 24 -7.55 -8.29 -3.25
C THR A 24 -6.79 -9.48 -3.81
N ASN A 25 -7.53 -10.50 -4.24
CA ASN A 25 -6.97 -11.64 -4.97
C ASN A 25 -6.90 -11.39 -6.49
N ARG A 26 -7.40 -10.24 -6.97
CA ARG A 26 -7.43 -9.90 -8.39
C ARG A 26 -6.12 -9.24 -8.82
N ARG A 27 -5.27 -9.97 -9.54
CA ARG A 27 -3.96 -9.48 -10.04
C ARG A 27 -4.07 -8.50 -11.21
N VAL A 28 -5.02 -8.71 -12.13
CA VAL A 28 -5.24 -7.81 -13.28
C VAL A 28 -6.46 -6.95 -13.01
N TRP A 29 -6.22 -5.69 -12.65
CA TRP A 29 -7.25 -4.76 -12.20
C TRP A 29 -7.08 -3.34 -12.74
N GLU A 30 -5.91 -3.02 -13.30
CA GLU A 30 -5.50 -1.68 -13.72
C GLU A 30 -6.40 -1.08 -14.81
N HIS A 31 -7.03 -1.94 -15.63
CA HIS A 31 -7.94 -1.51 -16.70
C HIS A 31 -9.41 -1.51 -16.29
N ASP A 32 -9.77 -2.04 -15.12
CA ASP A 32 -11.16 -2.12 -14.68
C ASP A 32 -11.60 -0.80 -14.02
N LYS A 33 -12.32 0.02 -14.79
CA LYS A 33 -12.82 1.33 -14.36
C LYS A 33 -13.79 1.24 -13.16
N VAL A 34 -14.57 0.17 -13.05
CA VAL A 34 -15.52 -0.02 -11.94
C VAL A 34 -14.75 -0.34 -10.66
N PHE A 35 -13.76 -1.22 -10.76
CA PHE A 35 -12.87 -1.56 -9.65
C PHE A 35 -12.05 -0.35 -9.20
N LEU A 36 -11.47 0.41 -10.12
CA LEU A 36 -10.77 1.67 -9.83
C LEU A 36 -11.65 2.69 -9.11
N LYS A 37 -12.93 2.84 -9.52
CA LYS A 37 -13.88 3.72 -8.84
C LYS A 37 -14.13 3.28 -7.40
N ARG A 38 -14.20 1.96 -7.16
CA ARG A 38 -14.34 1.39 -5.81
C ARG A 38 -13.09 1.63 -4.96
N LEU A 39 -11.89 1.44 -5.51
CA LEU A 39 -10.63 1.73 -4.83
C LEU A 39 -10.49 3.21 -4.45
N LYS A 40 -10.91 4.11 -5.35
CA LYS A 40 -10.93 5.56 -5.05
C LYS A 40 -11.92 5.87 -3.93
N LYS A 41 -13.09 5.24 -3.92
CA LYS A 41 -14.11 5.42 -2.87
C LYS A 41 -13.64 4.91 -1.51
N SER A 42 -12.81 3.86 -1.45
CA SER A 42 -12.30 3.33 -0.19
C SER A 42 -11.19 4.17 0.44
N THR A 43 -10.71 5.24 -0.22
CA THR A 43 -9.63 6.12 0.26
C THR A 43 -8.32 5.37 0.58
N CYS A 44 -8.15 4.19 -0.01
CA CYS A 44 -6.95 3.39 0.18
C CYS A 44 -5.74 4.08 -0.45
N ILE A 45 -4.60 3.99 0.22
CA ILE A 45 -3.34 4.53 -0.31
C ILE A 45 -2.67 3.50 -1.21
N GLY A 46 -2.89 2.21 -0.97
CA GLY A 46 -2.27 1.15 -1.74
C GLY A 46 -3.11 -0.12 -1.83
N ILE A 47 -2.64 -1.04 -2.68
CA ILE A 47 -3.25 -2.34 -2.91
C ILE A 47 -2.22 -3.46 -2.71
N ASP A 48 -2.66 -4.55 -2.11
CA ASP A 48 -1.87 -5.75 -1.86
C ASP A 48 -2.74 -7.03 -1.93
N MET A 49 -2.17 -8.19 -1.61
CA MET A 49 -2.87 -9.48 -1.65
C MET A 49 -3.09 -10.15 -0.29
N GLU A 50 -2.44 -9.72 0.80
CA GLU A 50 -2.42 -10.52 2.04
C GLU A 50 -2.74 -9.76 3.34
N THR A 51 -2.56 -8.43 3.37
CA THR A 51 -2.56 -7.64 4.61
C THR A 51 -3.87 -7.79 5.39
N SER A 52 -5.02 -7.66 4.73
CA SER A 52 -6.32 -7.80 5.41
C SER A 52 -6.52 -9.21 5.95
N THR A 53 -6.10 -10.24 5.21
CA THR A 53 -6.21 -11.65 5.63
C THR A 53 -5.38 -11.91 6.89
N ILE A 54 -4.11 -11.49 6.89
CA ILE A 54 -3.21 -11.61 8.04
C ILE A 54 -3.78 -10.88 9.27
N PHE A 55 -4.38 -9.70 9.05
CA PHE A 55 -4.94 -8.91 10.15
C PHE A 55 -6.20 -9.55 10.75
N VAL A 56 -7.09 -10.10 9.92
CA VAL A 56 -8.31 -10.78 10.38
C VAL A 56 -7.95 -12.08 11.10
N VAL A 57 -7.08 -12.92 10.52
CA VAL A 57 -6.66 -14.18 11.17
C VAL A 57 -5.89 -13.91 12.46
N GLY A 58 -4.99 -12.91 12.46
CA GLY A 58 -4.29 -12.49 13.66
C GLY A 58 -5.24 -11.91 14.72
N HIS A 59 -6.33 -11.25 14.31
CA HIS A 59 -7.38 -10.79 15.23
C HIS A 59 -8.13 -11.94 15.86
N TYR A 60 -8.56 -12.90 15.06
CA TYR A 60 -9.25 -14.10 15.55
C TYR A 60 -8.40 -14.89 16.55
N ASN A 61 -7.10 -15.00 16.33
CA ASN A 61 -6.18 -15.74 17.19
C ASN A 61 -5.56 -14.90 18.31
N GLU A 62 -5.97 -13.64 18.50
CA GLU A 62 -5.43 -12.72 19.51
C GLU A 62 -3.90 -12.46 19.43
N ILE A 63 -3.29 -12.70 18.26
CA ILE A 63 -1.86 -12.49 18.03
C ILE A 63 -1.61 -11.02 17.70
N ALA A 64 -0.68 -10.34 18.36
CA ALA A 64 -0.31 -8.96 18.02
C ALA A 64 0.26 -8.86 16.59
N ARG A 65 -0.20 -7.88 15.79
CA ARG A 65 0.14 -7.74 14.37
C ARG A 65 0.29 -6.29 13.93
N GLY A 66 1.06 -6.11 12.87
CA GLY A 66 1.25 -4.86 12.14
C GLY A 66 1.84 -5.16 10.76
N ALA A 67 1.73 -4.23 9.84
CA ALA A 67 2.33 -4.35 8.51
C ALA A 67 3.12 -3.07 8.18
N LEU A 68 4.34 -3.27 7.69
CA LEU A 68 5.14 -2.25 7.04
C LEU A 68 5.38 -2.73 5.62
N LEU A 69 4.87 -1.99 4.64
CA LEU A 69 4.82 -2.42 3.25
C LEU A 69 5.78 -1.58 2.41
N LEU A 70 6.58 -2.25 1.58
CA LEU A 70 7.45 -1.60 0.62
C LEU A 70 6.69 -1.37 -0.69
N VAL A 71 6.79 -0.17 -1.24
CA VAL A 71 6.18 0.15 -2.53
C VAL A 71 7.03 -0.42 -3.64
N SER A 72 6.45 -1.27 -4.48
CA SER A 72 7.11 -1.82 -5.67
C SER A 72 6.80 -0.95 -6.88
N ASP A 73 5.52 -0.74 -7.16
CA ASP A 73 5.05 -0.12 -8.40
C ASP A 73 3.94 0.91 -8.16
N VAL A 74 3.70 1.77 -9.15
CA VAL A 74 2.62 2.76 -9.11
C VAL A 74 1.87 2.69 -10.45
N PRO A 75 0.77 1.93 -10.53
CA PRO A 75 0.13 1.55 -11.80
C PRO A 75 -0.74 2.64 -12.44
N VAL A 76 -1.18 3.65 -11.67
CA VAL A 76 -2.20 4.63 -12.12
C VAL A 76 -1.60 5.91 -12.72
N THR A 77 -0.35 5.90 -13.17
CA THR A 77 0.23 7.05 -13.90
C THR A 77 0.15 6.87 -15.41
N PRO A 78 -0.07 7.97 -16.17
CA PRO A 78 -0.13 7.93 -17.64
C PRO A 78 1.16 7.48 -18.33
N GLU A 79 2.32 7.60 -17.68
CA GLU A 79 3.63 7.39 -18.29
C GLU A 79 4.29 6.07 -17.84
N GLY A 80 4.57 5.21 -18.82
CA GLY A 80 5.01 3.82 -18.66
C GLY A 80 6.49 3.59 -18.33
N LEU A 81 7.15 4.45 -17.57
CA LEU A 81 8.50 4.18 -17.07
C LEU A 81 8.72 4.89 -15.74
N LYS A 82 9.15 4.18 -14.70
CA LYS A 82 9.47 4.81 -13.41
C LYS A 82 10.88 4.53 -12.96
N LEU A 83 11.67 5.60 -13.03
CA LEU A 83 12.94 5.73 -12.33
C LEU A 83 12.68 5.77 -10.81
N LYS A 84 13.55 5.16 -9.98
CA LYS A 84 13.43 5.14 -8.51
C LYS A 84 13.13 6.51 -7.88
N ASN A 85 13.66 7.58 -8.47
CA ASN A 85 13.47 8.96 -8.00
C ASN A 85 12.03 9.47 -8.21
N GLN A 86 11.33 9.02 -9.25
CA GLN A 86 9.95 9.40 -9.52
C GLN A 86 8.96 8.71 -8.57
N ILE A 87 9.30 7.51 -8.07
CA ILE A 87 8.46 6.80 -7.10
C ILE A 87 8.28 7.66 -5.85
N LYS A 88 9.35 8.26 -5.30
CA LYS A 88 9.25 9.15 -4.12
C LYS A 88 8.27 10.32 -4.31
N ALA A 89 8.27 10.95 -5.49
CA ALA A 89 7.36 12.06 -5.78
C ALA A 89 5.90 11.58 -5.91
N LEU A 90 5.68 10.43 -6.54
CA LEU A 90 4.37 9.81 -6.75
C LEU A 90 3.79 9.18 -5.49
N LEU A 91 4.67 8.89 -4.52
CA LEU A 91 4.46 8.85 -3.07
C LEU A 91 3.21 9.61 -2.66
N LYS A 92 3.13 10.86 -3.12
CA LYS A 92 2.26 11.87 -2.52
C LYS A 92 0.78 11.74 -2.84
N ASN A 93 0.42 11.28 -4.04
CA ASN A 93 -0.94 11.48 -4.58
C ASN A 93 -1.53 10.27 -5.32
N GLY A 94 -0.76 9.18 -5.50
CA GLY A 94 -1.17 8.02 -6.30
C GLY A 94 -1.53 6.79 -5.48
N LEU A 95 -2.41 5.95 -6.04
CA LEU A 95 -2.60 4.57 -5.55
C LEU A 95 -1.34 3.77 -5.86
N ILE A 96 -0.75 3.16 -4.84
CA ILE A 96 0.49 2.38 -4.95
C ILE A 96 0.21 0.86 -4.98
N CYS A 97 0.98 0.13 -5.77
CA CYS A 97 1.07 -1.31 -5.70
C CYS A 97 2.22 -1.69 -4.77
N ILE A 98 1.93 -2.61 -3.86
CA ILE A 98 2.95 -3.20 -3.00
C ILE A 98 3.46 -4.52 -3.60
N TRP A 99 2.66 -5.16 -4.44
CA TRP A 99 3.01 -6.36 -5.18
C TRP A 99 2.59 -6.24 -6.65
N ARG A 100 3.48 -6.71 -7.53
CA ARG A 100 3.18 -7.04 -8.92
C ARG A 100 3.75 -8.42 -9.23
#